data_AF-A0A1M1V6G1-F1
#
_entry.id   AF-A0A1M1V6G1-F1
#
_cell.length_a   1.000
_cell.length_b   1.000
_cell.length_c   1.000
_cell.angle_alpha   90.00
_cell.angle_beta   90.00
_cell.angle_gamma   90.00
#
_symmetry.space_group_name_H-M   'P 1'
#
loop_
_entity.id
_entity.type
_entity.pdbx_description
1 polymer ?
#
loop_
_entity_poly.entity_id
_entity_poly.type
_entity_poly.pdbx_seq_one_letter_code
_entity_poly.pdbx_strand_id
1 'polypeptide(L)'
;MHAKTKALLVSALLLPATAMATTGNAEEQSPRQLQIERIQDETALYEAMLAREKIRHELRMLEQGIPAEPGRPQESTSAIPTAPSTATSPRLTEIFGVQPQLSARIELSGGHITDVKTGQNIPGTPYLVEKITPDSVVLEQSGIRKTLRP
;
A
#
# COMPACT_ATOMS: atom_id res chain seq x y z
N MET A 1 0.94 3.16 66.37
CA MET A 1 -0.07 2.84 65.34
C MET A 1 -0.94 4.08 65.11
N HIS A 2 -0.89 4.58 63.88
CA HIS A 2 -1.67 5.61 63.19
C HIS A 2 -2.79 6.35 63.96
N ALA A 3 -2.54 7.64 64.19
CA ALA A 3 -3.57 8.63 64.49
C ALA A 3 -4.35 8.97 63.21
N LYS A 4 -5.68 8.79 63.27
CA LYS A 4 -6.64 9.44 62.39
C LYS A 4 -6.85 10.86 62.90
N THR A 5 -6.75 11.88 62.05
CA THR A 5 -7.57 13.10 62.13
C THR A 5 -7.53 13.81 60.78
N LYS A 6 -8.72 13.99 60.21
CA LYS A 6 -8.99 14.89 59.08
C LYS A 6 -9.11 16.32 59.64
N ALA A 7 -8.39 17.26 59.05
CA ALA A 7 -8.66 18.70 59.12
C ALA A 7 -8.45 19.20 57.68
N LEU A 8 -9.50 19.51 56.92
CA LEU A 8 -10.33 20.73 56.96
C LEU A 8 -9.50 21.99 56.65
N LEU A 9 -10.09 22.83 55.78
CA LEU A 9 -9.76 24.22 55.47
C LEU A 9 -8.63 24.45 54.45
N VAL A 10 -8.70 25.43 53.55
CA VAL A 10 -9.80 26.27 53.06
C VAL A 10 -9.28 26.89 51.76
N SER A 11 -10.21 27.22 50.88
CA SER A 11 -10.02 27.94 49.63
C SER A 11 -9.22 29.24 49.76
N ALA A 12 -8.54 29.56 48.65
CA ALA A 12 -8.35 30.89 48.06
C ALA A 12 -7.54 31.93 48.86
N LEU A 13 -6.49 32.46 48.23
CA LEU A 13 -6.23 33.89 47.99
C LEU A 13 -4.81 33.98 47.37
N LEU A 14 -4.69 34.41 46.11
CA LEU A 14 -4.39 35.79 45.72
C LEU A 14 -2.88 36.11 45.74
N LEU A 15 -2.33 36.33 44.53
CA LEU A 15 -0.98 36.79 44.15
C LEU A 15 -0.61 38.16 44.82
N PRO A 16 0.58 38.82 44.64
CA PRO A 16 1.74 38.62 43.72
C PRO A 16 3.17 38.92 44.31
N ALA A 17 4.19 38.96 43.42
CA ALA A 17 5.44 39.77 43.47
C ALA A 17 6.82 39.11 43.78
N THR A 18 7.48 38.66 42.69
CA THR A 18 8.84 39.01 42.19
C THR A 18 9.99 39.41 43.15
N ALA A 19 11.13 38.69 43.08
CA ALA A 19 12.50 39.21 42.76
C ALA A 19 13.57 38.08 42.89
N MET A 20 14.18 37.62 41.78
CA MET A 20 15.53 37.95 41.25
C MET A 20 16.69 37.23 41.97
N ALA A 21 17.71 36.61 41.35
CA ALA A 21 18.08 36.37 39.96
C ALA A 21 19.12 35.23 39.94
N THR A 22 19.03 34.28 39.01
CA THR A 22 20.24 33.68 38.44
C THR A 22 19.98 33.35 36.97
N THR A 23 20.89 33.90 36.19
CA THR A 23 21.15 33.82 34.77
C THR A 23 20.89 32.46 34.14
N GLY A 24 20.37 32.49 32.91
CA GLY A 24 20.65 31.47 31.90
C GLY A 24 19.55 30.44 31.73
N ASN A 25 18.67 30.67 30.77
CA ASN A 25 18.76 30.06 29.44
C ASN A 25 17.38 30.14 28.80
N ALA A 26 17.32 30.84 27.66
CA ALA A 26 16.24 30.63 26.71
C ALA A 26 16.02 29.12 26.58
N GLU A 27 14.77 28.69 26.61
CA GLU A 27 14.40 27.30 26.35
C GLU A 27 14.99 26.94 24.99
N GLU A 28 16.18 26.32 25.01
CA GLU A 28 16.76 25.65 23.85
C GLU A 28 15.77 24.54 23.53
N GLN A 29 14.78 24.86 22.70
CA GLN A 29 13.96 23.88 22.01
C GLN A 29 14.95 22.92 21.37
N SER A 30 15.08 21.75 22.00
CA SER A 30 16.13 20.80 21.63
C SER A 30 15.96 20.48 20.15
N PRO A 31 17.04 20.33 19.36
CA PRO A 31 16.95 20.12 17.92
C PRO A 31 16.07 18.91 17.54
N ARG A 32 15.91 17.95 18.46
CA ARG A 32 14.95 16.84 18.36
C ARG A 32 13.48 17.28 18.34
N GLN A 33 13.08 18.25 19.15
CA GLN A 33 11.69 18.72 19.22
C GLN A 33 11.30 19.45 17.93
N LEU A 34 12.19 20.29 17.39
CA LEU A 34 12.01 20.94 16.09
C LEU A 34 11.94 19.94 14.94
N GLN A 35 12.67 18.82 15.03
CA GLN A 35 12.60 17.74 14.03
C GLN A 35 11.26 16.98 14.09
N ILE A 36 10.73 16.72 15.29
CA ILE A 36 9.44 16.03 15.46
C ILE A 36 8.30 16.88 14.91
N GLU A 37 8.29 18.19 15.17
CA GLU A 37 7.30 19.12 14.64
C GLU A 37 7.33 19.15 13.10
N ARG A 38 8.53 19.21 12.51
CA ARG A 38 8.71 19.15 11.05
C ARG A 38 8.16 17.86 10.45
N ILE A 39 8.42 16.71 11.07
CA ILE A 39 7.92 15.41 10.60
C ILE A 39 6.39 15.35 10.69
N GLN A 40 5.81 15.92 11.75
CA GLN A 40 4.36 15.99 11.91
C GLN A 40 3.71 16.87 10.84
N ASP A 41 4.31 18.02 10.52
CA ASP A 41 3.81 18.92 9.49
C ASP A 41 3.92 18.32 8.08
N GLU A 42 5.06 17.68 7.77
CA GLU A 42 5.27 16.94 6.52
C GLU A 42 4.27 15.78 6.35
N THR A 43 3.95 15.08 7.45
CA THR A 43 2.97 13.99 7.45
C THR A 43 1.56 14.51 7.21
N ALA A 44 1.16 15.59 7.90
CA ALA A 44 -0.15 16.20 7.74
C ALA A 44 -0.38 16.71 6.30
N LEU A 45 0.66 17.30 5.68
CA LEU A 45 0.59 17.72 4.28
C LEU A 45 0.45 16.53 3.33
N TYR A 46 1.20 15.46 3.55
CA TYR A 46 1.13 14.26 2.72
C TYR A 46 -0.24 13.56 2.82
N GLU A 47 -0.79 13.45 4.03
CA GLU A 47 -2.13 12.93 4.25
C GLU A 47 -3.20 13.79 3.59
N ALA A 48 -3.09 15.12 3.66
CA ALA A 48 -4.01 16.03 3.00
C ALA A 48 -3.97 15.89 1.47
N MET A 49 -2.79 15.69 0.88
CA MET A 49 -2.64 15.42 -0.55
C MET A 49 -3.31 14.10 -0.95
N LEU A 50 -3.09 13.04 -0.18
CA LEU A 50 -3.70 11.73 -0.42
C LEU A 50 -5.23 11.80 -0.31
N ALA A 51 -5.74 12.46 0.73
CA ALA A 51 -7.17 12.66 0.93
C ALA A 51 -7.80 13.43 -0.24
N ARG A 52 -7.12 14.49 -0.72
CA ARG A 52 -7.58 15.28 -1.86
C ARG A 52 -7.60 14.47 -3.16
N GLU A 53 -6.59 13.65 -3.42
CA GLU A 53 -6.56 12.80 -4.61
C GLU A 53 -7.67 11.75 -4.56
N LYS A 54 -7.91 11.15 -3.38
CA LYS A 54 -9.03 10.22 -3.19
C LYS A 54 -10.37 10.91 -3.48
N ILE A 55 -10.62 12.09 -2.93
CA ILE A 55 -11.86 12.84 -3.19
C ILE A 55 -11.99 13.18 -4.67
N ARG A 56 -10.90 13.57 -5.36
CA ARG A 56 -10.93 13.81 -6.81
C ARG A 56 -11.26 12.57 -7.61
N HIS A 57 -10.71 11.43 -7.21
CA HIS A 57 -10.99 10.16 -7.84
C HIS A 57 -12.46 9.77 -7.66
N GLU A 58 -12.99 9.86 -6.44
CA GLU A 58 -14.41 9.63 -6.14
C GLU A 58 -15.31 10.57 -6.94
N LEU A 59 -14.95 11.86 -7.04
CA LEU A 59 -15.71 12.83 -7.82
C LEU A 59 -15.71 12.50 -9.32
N ARG A 60 -14.57 12.06 -9.87
CA ARG A 60 -14.47 11.58 -11.26
C ARG A 60 -15.33 10.35 -11.50
N MET A 61 -15.37 9.41 -10.55
CA MET A 61 -16.22 8.22 -10.62
C MET A 61 -17.72 8.60 -10.60
N LEU A 62 -18.08 9.58 -9.77
CA LEU A 62 -19.45 10.13 -9.68
C LEU A 62 -19.84 10.91 -10.94
N GLU A 63 -18.96 11.75 -11.49
CA GLU A 63 -19.18 12.48 -12.76
C GLU A 63 -19.28 11.56 -13.98
N GLN A 64 -18.59 10.42 -13.95
CA GLN A 64 -18.74 9.36 -14.96
C GLN A 64 -20.04 8.57 -14.82
N GLY A 65 -20.90 8.90 -13.83
CA GLY A 65 -22.24 8.36 -13.71
C GLY A 65 -22.28 6.88 -13.33
N ILE A 66 -21.26 6.37 -12.64
CA ILE A 66 -21.23 4.99 -12.15
C ILE A 66 -21.62 5.02 -10.66
N PRO A 67 -22.81 4.55 -10.27
CA PRO A 67 -23.22 4.54 -8.88
C PRO A 67 -22.29 3.63 -8.08
N ALA A 68 -21.87 4.09 -6.91
CA ALA A 68 -21.25 3.25 -5.91
C ALA A 68 -22.27 2.22 -5.41
N GLU A 69 -22.31 1.03 -6.01
CA GLU A 69 -22.96 -0.15 -5.43
C GLU A 69 -21.92 -1.24 -5.17
N PRO A 70 -21.91 -1.88 -3.99
CA PRO A 70 -21.06 -3.01 -3.72
C PRO A 70 -21.70 -4.27 -4.31
N GLY A 71 -21.10 -4.81 -5.36
CA GLY A 71 -21.35 -6.18 -5.78
C GLY A 71 -22.11 -6.32 -7.10
N ARG A 72 -21.36 -6.36 -8.19
CA ARG A 72 -21.42 -7.39 -9.25
C ARG A 72 -20.34 -7.04 -10.29
N PRO A 73 -19.69 -8.03 -10.92
CA PRO A 73 -18.89 -7.76 -12.10
C PRO A 73 -19.84 -7.22 -13.18
N GLN A 74 -19.73 -5.93 -13.50
CA GLN A 74 -20.43 -5.36 -14.64
C GLN A 74 -19.85 -5.96 -15.91
N GLU A 75 -20.63 -6.82 -16.57
CA GLU A 75 -20.55 -7.06 -17.99
C GLU A 75 -20.87 -5.75 -18.73
N SER A 76 -19.84 -4.93 -18.94
CA SER A 76 -19.88 -3.86 -19.94
C SER A 76 -19.72 -4.50 -21.31
N THR A 77 -20.86 -4.71 -21.99
CA THR A 77 -20.89 -4.85 -23.45
C THR A 77 -20.38 -3.54 -24.05
N SER A 78 -19.10 -3.52 -24.38
CA SER A 78 -18.55 -2.61 -25.38
C SER A 78 -17.92 -3.49 -26.43
N ALA A 79 -18.64 -3.64 -27.54
CA ALA A 79 -18.14 -4.27 -28.75
C ALA A 79 -17.04 -3.38 -29.33
N ILE A 80 -15.84 -3.52 -28.78
CA ILE A 80 -14.60 -3.11 -29.42
C ILE A 80 -14.37 -4.16 -30.51
N PRO A 81 -14.13 -3.78 -31.78
CA PRO A 81 -13.76 -4.75 -32.78
C PRO A 81 -12.50 -5.45 -32.27
N THR A 82 -12.65 -6.74 -31.97
CA THR A 82 -11.57 -7.66 -31.64
C THR A 82 -10.61 -7.68 -32.82
N ALA A 83 -9.69 -6.72 -32.86
CA ALA A 83 -8.40 -6.98 -33.46
C ALA A 83 -7.87 -8.20 -32.69
N PRO A 84 -7.49 -9.30 -33.38
CA PRO A 84 -6.76 -10.35 -32.70
C PRO A 84 -5.49 -9.68 -32.17
N SER A 85 -5.49 -9.31 -30.89
CA SER A 85 -4.27 -8.95 -30.20
C SER A 85 -3.47 -10.23 -30.26
N THR A 86 -2.56 -10.28 -31.23
CA THR A 86 -1.62 -11.35 -31.44
C THR A 86 -1.05 -11.63 -30.07
N ALA A 87 -1.52 -12.71 -29.44
CA ALA A 87 -1.25 -13.00 -28.04
C ALA A 87 0.25 -13.26 -27.95
N THR A 88 1.01 -12.19 -27.71
CA THR A 88 2.44 -12.28 -27.54
C THR A 88 2.64 -13.18 -26.33
N SER A 89 3.44 -14.21 -26.56
CA SER A 89 3.62 -15.28 -25.61
C SER A 89 4.21 -14.72 -24.31
N PRO A 90 3.70 -15.13 -23.13
CA PRO A 90 4.34 -14.75 -21.87
C PRO A 90 5.81 -15.17 -21.92
N ARG A 91 6.70 -14.28 -21.50
CA ARG A 91 8.13 -14.53 -21.47
C ARG A 91 8.57 -14.72 -20.02
N LEU A 92 9.29 -15.79 -19.76
CA LEU A 92 9.91 -16.00 -18.47
C LEU A 92 11.16 -15.12 -18.38
N THR A 93 11.32 -14.37 -17.29
CA THR A 93 12.50 -13.51 -17.09
C THR A 93 13.40 -14.02 -15.97
N GLU A 94 12.82 -14.65 -14.94
CA GLU A 94 13.57 -15.11 -13.78
C GLU A 94 12.84 -16.27 -13.08
N ILE A 95 13.62 -17.18 -12.48
CA ILE A 95 13.12 -18.19 -11.55
C ILE A 95 13.88 -18.02 -10.25
N PHE A 96 13.16 -17.94 -9.13
CA PHE A 96 13.74 -17.66 -7.82
C PHE A 96 13.07 -18.46 -6.70
N GLY A 97 13.71 -18.47 -5.54
CA GLY A 97 13.29 -19.25 -4.38
C GLY A 97 14.05 -20.56 -4.21
N VAL A 98 13.59 -21.39 -3.29
CA VAL A 98 14.20 -22.68 -2.96
C VAL A 98 13.18 -23.78 -3.14
N GLN A 99 13.60 -24.97 -3.57
CA GLN A 99 12.68 -26.10 -3.70
C GLN A 99 12.08 -26.47 -2.32
N PRO A 100 10.77 -26.78 -2.24
CA PRO A 100 9.79 -26.86 -3.32
C PRO A 100 9.06 -25.54 -3.65
N GLN A 101 9.38 -24.44 -2.95
CA GLN A 101 8.76 -23.12 -3.13
C GLN A 101 9.48 -22.27 -4.19
N LEU A 102 9.57 -22.77 -5.41
CA LEU A 102 10.02 -21.97 -6.55
C LEU A 102 8.92 -20.99 -6.99
N SER A 103 9.33 -19.80 -7.41
CA SER A 103 8.48 -18.78 -8.02
C SER A 103 9.10 -18.34 -9.34
N ALA A 104 8.27 -17.92 -10.28
CA ALA A 104 8.70 -17.49 -11.60
C ALA A 104 8.21 -16.07 -11.88
N ARG A 105 9.10 -15.23 -12.39
CA ARG A 105 8.79 -13.89 -12.87
C ARG A 105 8.50 -13.94 -14.37
N ILE A 106 7.31 -13.55 -14.75
CA ILE A 106 6.83 -13.60 -16.13
C ILE A 106 6.51 -12.19 -16.59
N GLU A 107 7.07 -11.83 -17.74
CA GLU A 107 6.74 -10.63 -18.49
C GLU A 107 5.62 -10.94 -19.49
N LEU A 108 4.56 -10.15 -19.42
CA LEU A 108 3.38 -10.24 -20.27
C LEU A 108 3.48 -9.30 -21.46
N SER A 109 2.61 -9.56 -22.44
CA SER A 109 2.35 -8.62 -23.54
C SER A 109 1.99 -7.25 -22.97
N GLY A 110 2.82 -6.24 -23.25
CA GLY A 110 2.66 -4.88 -22.71
C GLY A 110 3.65 -4.50 -21.61
N GLY A 111 4.62 -5.37 -21.28
CA GLY A 111 5.69 -5.05 -20.32
C GLY A 111 5.25 -5.17 -18.85
N HIS A 112 4.07 -5.75 -18.59
CA HIS A 112 3.63 -6.06 -17.24
C HIS A 112 4.40 -7.26 -16.70
N ILE A 113 4.95 -7.12 -15.51
CA ILE A 113 5.70 -8.19 -14.84
C ILE A 113 4.86 -8.75 -13.69
N THR A 114 4.78 -10.07 -13.60
CA THR A 114 4.03 -10.77 -12.56
C THR A 114 4.83 -11.94 -12.00
N ASP A 115 4.75 -12.13 -10.69
CA ASP A 115 5.38 -13.25 -10.00
C ASP A 115 4.33 -14.34 -9.73
N VAL A 116 4.57 -15.54 -10.24
CA VAL A 116 3.64 -16.67 -10.16
C VAL A 116 4.27 -17.88 -9.48
N LYS A 117 3.41 -18.75 -8.93
CA LYS A 117 3.78 -20.01 -8.29
C LYS A 117 3.08 -21.17 -9.00
N THR A 118 3.57 -22.39 -8.79
CA THR A 118 2.91 -23.61 -9.26
C THR A 118 1.43 -23.63 -8.82
N GLY A 119 0.53 -23.92 -9.77
CA GLY A 119 -0.91 -23.93 -9.59
C GLY A 119 -1.61 -22.57 -9.77
N GLN A 120 -0.89 -21.48 -10.03
CA GLN A 120 -1.50 -20.18 -10.28
C GLN A 120 -1.73 -19.90 -11.77
N ASN A 121 -2.82 -19.19 -12.08
CA ASN A 121 -3.05 -18.63 -13.41
C ASN A 121 -2.26 -17.34 -13.61
N ILE A 122 -1.77 -17.14 -14.84
CA ILE A 122 -1.08 -15.92 -15.22
C ILE A 122 -2.12 -14.84 -15.58
N PRO A 123 -2.14 -13.68 -14.88
CA PRO A 123 -3.10 -12.61 -15.13
C PRO A 123 -3.15 -12.17 -16.60
N GLY A 124 -4.35 -11.96 -17.12
CA GLY A 124 -4.56 -11.51 -18.51
C GLY A 124 -4.26 -12.58 -19.56
N THR A 125 -3.99 -13.83 -19.18
CA THR A 125 -3.76 -14.93 -20.12
C THR A 125 -4.50 -16.20 -19.67
N PRO A 126 -4.78 -17.14 -20.58
CA PRO A 126 -5.39 -18.43 -20.24
C PRO A 126 -4.38 -19.46 -19.71
N TYR A 127 -3.13 -19.07 -19.43
CA TYR A 127 -2.09 -20.00 -18.99
C TYR A 127 -2.17 -20.28 -17.48
N LEU A 128 -2.13 -21.56 -17.13
CA LEU A 128 -1.94 -22.07 -15.77
C LEU A 128 -0.49 -22.52 -15.58
N VAL A 129 0.12 -22.21 -14.44
CA VAL A 129 1.46 -22.70 -14.12
C VAL A 129 1.36 -24.14 -13.61
N GLU A 130 1.69 -25.12 -14.43
CA GLU A 130 1.64 -26.54 -14.05
C GLU A 130 2.83 -26.94 -13.17
N LYS A 131 4.03 -26.48 -13.51
CA LYS A 131 5.26 -26.83 -12.81
C LYS A 131 6.34 -25.76 -12.98
N ILE A 132 7.07 -25.49 -11.90
CA ILE A 132 8.27 -24.65 -11.93
C ILE A 132 9.49 -25.53 -11.58
N THR A 133 10.52 -25.48 -12.42
CA THR A 133 11.85 -26.07 -12.18
C THR A 133 12.89 -24.96 -12.13
N PRO A 134 14.12 -25.20 -11.63
CA PRO A 134 15.15 -24.16 -11.60
C PRO A 134 15.46 -23.50 -12.96
N ASP A 135 15.31 -24.25 -14.05
CA ASP A 135 15.64 -23.80 -15.41
C ASP A 135 14.44 -23.47 -16.30
N SER A 136 13.21 -23.81 -15.87
CA SER A 136 12.05 -23.73 -16.76
C SER A 136 10.72 -23.65 -16.02
N VAL A 137 9.72 -23.13 -16.72
CA VAL A 137 8.33 -23.10 -16.26
C VAL A 137 7.46 -23.81 -17.29
N VAL A 138 6.67 -24.78 -16.84
CA VAL A 138 5.67 -25.45 -17.66
C VAL A 138 4.33 -24.78 -17.44
N LEU A 139 3.78 -24.24 -18.51
CA LEU A 139 2.45 -23.67 -18.58
C LEU A 139 1.50 -24.65 -19.26
N GLU A 140 0.25 -24.66 -18.82
CA GLU A 140 -0.85 -25.41 -19.40
C GLU A 140 -1.91 -24.42 -19.90
N GLN A 141 -2.43 -24.66 -21.10
CA GLN A 141 -3.52 -23.91 -21.69
C GLN A 141 -4.44 -24.87 -22.43
N SER A 142 -5.64 -25.13 -21.89
CA SER A 142 -6.67 -25.95 -22.55
C SER A 142 -6.17 -27.32 -23.01
N GLY A 143 -5.31 -27.97 -22.22
CA GLY A 143 -4.67 -29.25 -22.50
C GLY A 143 -3.35 -29.17 -23.27
N ILE A 144 -2.92 -27.99 -23.72
CA ILE A 144 -1.66 -27.78 -24.42
C ILE A 144 -0.60 -27.31 -23.43
N ARG A 145 0.52 -28.03 -23.37
CA ARG A 145 1.67 -27.65 -22.53
C ARG A 145 2.65 -26.79 -23.30
N LYS A 146 3.17 -25.77 -22.64
CA LYS A 146 4.18 -24.86 -23.15
C LYS A 146 5.29 -24.66 -22.13
N THR A 147 6.53 -24.87 -22.54
CA THR A 147 7.69 -24.66 -21.67
C THR A 147 8.31 -23.30 -21.95
N LEU A 148 8.47 -22.50 -20.89
CA LEU A 148 9.21 -21.25 -20.92
C LEU A 148 10.59 -21.43 -20.30
N ARG A 149 11.57 -20.72 -20.84
CA ARG A 149 12.94 -20.61 -20.33
C ARG A 149 13.32 -19.12 -20.22
N PRO A 150 14.17 -18.73 -19.25
CA PRO A 150 14.63 -17.35 -19.10
C PRO A 150 15.31 -16.80 -20.37
#